data_AF-A0A434F9F9-F1
#
_entry.id   AF-A0A434F9F9-F1
#
_cell.length_a   1.000
_cell.length_b   1.000
_cell.length_c   1.000
_cell.angle_alpha   90.00
_cell.angle_beta   90.00
_cell.angle_gamma   90.00
#
_symmetry.space_group_name_H-M   'P 1'
#
loop_
_entity.id
_entity.type
_entity.pdbx_description
1 polymer ?
#
loop_
_entity_poly.entity_id
_entity_poly.type
_entity_poly.pdbx_seq_one_letter_code
_entity_poly.pdbx_strand_id
1 'polypeptide(L)'
;MFSNLFVFRGRAAPMVELSVGIAAAFLVVAAWEAAARSGIIAPQFLPSPTRVVAALWRMLTEQNLVWHVAVSTARVWIAFLLAAAMAIPIGIMMS
;
A
#
# COMPACT_ATOMS: atom_id res chain seq x y z
N MET A 1 2.22 -3.85 -37.43
CA MET A 1 2.37 -3.21 -36.10
C MET A 1 3.06 -4.10 -35.06
N PHE A 2 3.19 -5.41 -35.26
CA PHE A 2 3.86 -6.34 -34.32
C PHE A 2 5.35 -6.67 -34.66
N SER A 3 5.87 -6.21 -35.80
CA SER A 3 7.19 -6.63 -36.32
C SER A 3 8.40 -6.16 -35.49
N ASN A 4 8.26 -5.18 -34.59
CA ASN A 4 9.36 -4.68 -33.77
C ASN A 4 9.43 -5.29 -32.36
N LEU A 5 8.59 -6.28 -32.02
CA LEU A 5 8.58 -6.91 -30.69
C LEU A 5 9.85 -7.75 -30.41
N PHE A 6 10.58 -8.16 -31.46
CA PHE A 6 11.75 -9.04 -31.35
C PHE A 6 13.09 -8.36 -31.65
N VAL A 7 13.13 -7.01 -31.65
CA VAL A 7 14.38 -6.26 -31.81
C VAL A 7 15.12 -6.20 -30.47
N PHE A 8 16.17 -7.01 -30.32
CA PHE A 8 16.99 -7.04 -29.10
C PHE A 8 17.68 -5.68 -28.90
N ARG A 9 17.29 -4.93 -27.85
CA ARG A 9 17.65 -3.54 -27.51
C ARG A 9 16.93 -2.40 -28.25
N GLY A 10 15.87 -2.67 -29.03
CA GLY A 10 14.99 -1.62 -29.53
C GLY A 10 14.02 -1.15 -28.44
N ARG A 11 13.85 0.16 -28.22
CA ARG A 11 12.73 0.67 -27.39
C ARG A 11 11.43 0.31 -28.09
N ALA A 12 10.52 -0.38 -27.40
CA ALA A 12 9.20 -0.63 -27.93
C ALA A 12 8.41 0.69 -27.97
N ALA A 13 7.35 0.75 -28.78
CA ALA A 13 6.49 1.93 -28.75
C ALA A 13 5.94 2.12 -27.32
N PRO A 14 5.82 3.35 -26.79
CA PRO A 14 5.38 3.59 -25.41
C PRO A 14 4.05 2.90 -25.06
N MET A 15 3.15 2.76 -26.04
CA MET A 15 1.86 2.06 -25.87
C MET A 15 2.01 0.54 -25.68
N VAL A 16 3.03 -0.07 -26.27
CA VAL A 16 3.33 -1.51 -26.12
C VAL A 16 3.96 -1.77 -24.76
N GLU A 17 4.87 -0.92 -24.31
CA GLU A 17 5.46 -1.04 -22.96
C GLU A 17 4.38 -0.89 -21.88
N LEU A 18 3.51 0.10 -22.01
CA LEU A 18 2.40 0.32 -21.09
C LEU A 18 1.41 -0.87 -21.07
N SER A 19 1.02 -1.38 -22.24
CA SER A 19 0.05 -2.48 -22.32
C SER A 19 0.62 -3.78 -21.74
N VAL A 20 1.88 -4.10 -22.01
CA VAL A 20 2.57 -5.25 -21.43
C VAL A 20 2.70 -5.10 -19.92
N GLY A 21 3.06 -3.90 -19.43
CA GLY A 21 3.14 -3.61 -18.00
C GLY A 21 1.80 -3.79 -17.28
N ILE A 22 0.73 -3.23 -17.84
CA ILE A 22 -0.63 -3.38 -17.29
C ILE A 22 -1.07 -4.85 -17.33
N ALA A 23 -0.86 -5.55 -18.45
CA ALA A 23 -1.24 -6.96 -18.57
C ALA A 23 -0.48 -7.84 -17.58
N ALA A 24 0.83 -7.61 -17.40
CA ALA A 24 1.63 -8.33 -16.41
C ALA A 24 1.13 -8.06 -14.98
N ALA A 25 0.82 -6.81 -14.63
CA ALA A 25 0.28 -6.47 -13.32
C ALA A 25 -1.07 -7.17 -13.06
N PHE A 26 -1.99 -7.15 -14.03
CA PHE A 26 -3.26 -7.86 -13.93
C PHE A 26 -3.09 -9.37 -13.79
N LEU A 27 -2.17 -9.97 -14.53
CA LEU A 27 -1.86 -11.41 -14.43
C LEU A 27 -1.37 -11.78 -13.03
N VAL A 28 -0.48 -10.97 -12.44
CA VAL A 28 0.00 -11.18 -11.07
C VAL A 28 -1.14 -11.10 -10.06
N VAL A 29 -2.01 -10.09 -10.16
CA VAL A 29 -3.15 -9.93 -9.25
C VAL A 29 -4.16 -11.07 -9.43
N ALA A 30 -4.41 -11.51 -10.66
CA ALA A 30 -5.30 -12.63 -10.94
C ALA A 30 -4.76 -13.96 -10.39
N ALA A 31 -3.45 -14.21 -10.56
CA ALA A 31 -2.79 -15.37 -9.99
C ALA A 31 -2.85 -15.36 -8.45
N TRP A 32 -2.66 -14.18 -7.83
CA TRP A 32 -2.81 -14.02 -6.39
C TRP A 32 -4.26 -14.29 -5.93
N GLU A 33 -5.28 -13.73 -6.60
CA GLU A 33 -6.69 -14.01 -6.27
C GLU A 33 -7.02 -15.50 -6.39
N ALA A 34 -6.55 -16.17 -7.45
CA ALA A 34 -6.73 -17.60 -7.65
C ALA A 34 -6.07 -18.41 -6.52
N ALA A 35 -4.82 -18.09 -6.18
CA ALA A 35 -4.11 -18.72 -5.06
C ALA A 35 -4.83 -18.49 -3.72
N ALA A 36 -5.31 -17.28 -3.47
CA ALA A 36 -6.04 -16.95 -2.24
C ALA A 36 -7.39 -17.65 -2.11
N ARG A 37 -8.07 -17.90 -3.24
CA ARG A 37 -9.36 -18.61 -3.28
C ARG A 37 -9.21 -20.12 -3.31
N SER A 38 -8.05 -20.65 -3.70
CA SER A 38 -7.78 -22.09 -3.74
C SER A 38 -7.85 -22.78 -2.38
N GLY A 39 -7.76 -22.02 -1.28
CA GLY A 39 -7.80 -22.56 0.09
C GLY A 39 -6.49 -23.23 0.54
N ILE A 40 -5.46 -23.23 -0.30
CA ILE A 40 -4.14 -23.80 0.02
C ILE A 40 -3.46 -23.05 1.18
N ILE A 41 -3.68 -21.74 1.27
CA ILE A 41 -3.12 -20.87 2.31
C ILE A 41 -4.26 -20.34 3.17
N ALA A 42 -4.07 -20.33 4.51
CA ALA A 42 -5.11 -19.85 5.40
C ALA A 42 -5.46 -18.38 5.10
N PRO A 43 -6.75 -17.99 5.06
CA PRO A 43 -7.20 -16.66 4.66
C PRO A 43 -6.63 -15.50 5.50
N GLN A 44 -6.18 -15.80 6.71
CA GLN A 44 -5.53 -14.85 7.62
C GLN A 44 -4.10 -14.47 7.19
N PHE A 45 -3.41 -15.36 6.47
CA PHE A 45 -2.06 -15.10 5.95
C PHE A 45 -2.09 -14.57 4.52
N LEU A 46 -3.00 -15.08 3.68
CA LEU A 46 -3.13 -14.65 2.30
C LEU A 46 -4.61 -14.36 1.96
N PRO A 47 -5.14 -13.22 2.42
CA PRO A 47 -6.46 -12.77 2.02
C PRO A 47 -6.49 -12.47 0.52
N SER A 48 -7.65 -12.65 -0.11
CA SER A 48 -7.76 -12.36 -1.54
C SER A 48 -7.76 -10.85 -1.78
N PRO A 49 -7.12 -10.36 -2.87
CA PRO A 49 -7.10 -8.94 -3.24
C PRO A 49 -8.49 -8.28 -3.15
N THR A 50 -9.51 -8.97 -3.64
CA THR A 50 -10.91 -8.48 -3.60
C THR A 50 -11.38 -8.24 -2.16
N ARG A 51 -11.05 -9.15 -1.24
CA ARG A 51 -11.38 -8.99 0.19
C ARG A 51 -10.62 -7.84 0.83
N VAL A 52 -9.35 -7.64 0.45
CA VAL A 52 -8.53 -6.52 0.96
C VAL A 52 -9.15 -5.19 0.54
N VAL A 53 -9.52 -5.02 -0.73
CA VAL A 53 -10.14 -3.78 -1.22
C VAL A 53 -11.50 -3.55 -0.56
N ALA A 54 -12.33 -4.59 -0.43
CA ALA A 54 -13.63 -4.48 0.25
C ALA A 54 -13.48 -4.10 1.73
N ALA A 55 -12.51 -4.70 2.43
CA ALA A 55 -12.21 -4.37 3.81
C ALA A 55 -11.73 -2.93 3.96
N LEU A 56 -10.82 -2.48 3.08
CA LEU A 56 -10.35 -1.10 3.05
C LEU A 56 -11.52 -0.12 2.88
N TRP A 57 -12.37 -0.36 1.88
CA TRP A 57 -13.54 0.48 1.63
C TRP A 57 -14.46 0.55 2.86
N ARG A 58 -14.80 -0.61 3.42
CA ARG A 58 -15.63 -0.71 4.62
C ARG A 58 -15.02 0.03 5.81
N MET A 59 -13.71 -0.10 6.02
CA MET A 59 -13.01 0.59 7.10
C MET A 59 -13.08 2.11 6.91
N LEU A 60 -12.88 2.59 5.68
CA LEU A 60 -12.97 4.02 5.36
C LEU A 60 -14.39 4.56 5.56
N THR A 61 -15.43 3.86 5.08
CA THR A 61 -16.79 4.40 5.03
C THR A 61 -17.64 4.11 6.26
N GLU A 62 -17.50 2.92 6.86
CA GLU A 62 -18.37 2.46 7.94
C GLU A 62 -17.67 2.48 9.31
N GLN A 63 -16.36 2.29 9.36
CA GLN A 63 -15.63 2.09 10.61
C GLN A 63 -14.79 3.30 11.03
N ASN A 64 -15.06 4.48 10.46
CA ASN A 64 -14.39 5.73 10.81
C ASN A 64 -12.84 5.60 10.84
N LEU A 65 -12.24 4.84 9.91
CA LEU A 65 -10.80 4.59 9.89
C LEU A 65 -9.98 5.88 9.99
N VAL A 66 -10.39 6.91 9.26
CA VAL A 66 -9.72 8.22 9.26
C VAL A 66 -9.71 8.83 10.66
N TRP A 67 -10.81 8.74 11.40
CA TRP A 67 -10.88 9.24 12.77
C TRP A 67 -9.95 8.47 13.71
N HIS A 68 -9.92 7.14 13.60
CA HIS A 68 -9.02 6.32 14.42
C HIS A 68 -7.55 6.62 14.14
N VAL A 69 -7.17 6.78 12.87
CA VAL A 69 -5.82 7.20 12.47
C VAL A 69 -5.50 8.59 12.99
N ALA A 70 -6.44 9.54 12.88
CA ALA A 70 -6.24 10.91 13.35
C ALA A 70 -6.03 10.96 14.87
N VAL A 71 -6.87 10.28 15.66
CA VAL A 71 -6.74 10.23 17.12
C VAL A 71 -5.43 9.56 17.55
N SER A 72 -5.05 8.46 16.90
CA SER A 72 -3.77 7.77 17.17
C SER A 72 -2.58 8.68 16.87
N THR A 73 -2.59 9.33 15.71
CA THR A 73 -1.52 10.24 15.28
C THR A 73 -1.42 11.47 16.18
N ALA A 74 -2.56 12.10 16.50
CA ALA A 74 -2.63 13.25 17.39
C ALA A 74 -2.06 12.93 18.78
N ARG A 75 -2.33 11.73 19.31
CA ARG A 75 -1.79 11.29 20.60
C ARG A 75 -0.26 11.28 20.59
N VAL A 76 0.36 10.73 19.54
CA VAL A 76 1.83 10.70 19.41
C VAL A 76 2.39 12.12 19.34
N TRP A 77 1.78 13.00 18.55
CA TRP A 77 2.20 14.39 18.44
C TRP A 77 2.09 15.16 19.75
N ILE A 78 0.98 15.00 20.49
CA ILE A 78 0.81 15.66 21.79
C ILE A 78 1.88 15.18 22.77
N ALA A 79 2.12 13.87 22.85
CA ALA A 79 3.17 13.33 23.72
C ALA A 79 4.56 13.85 23.35
N PHE A 80 4.87 13.89 22.05
CA PHE A 80 6.12 14.44 21.55
C PHE A 80 6.29 15.92 21.90
N LEU A 81 5.27 16.75 21.68
CA LEU A 81 5.33 18.18 21.97
C LEU A 81 5.49 18.46 23.47
N LEU A 82 4.79 17.70 24.33
CA LEU A 82 4.96 17.80 25.77
C LEU A 82 6.39 17.40 26.20
N ALA A 83 6.90 16.30 25.65
CA ALA A 83 8.27 15.86 25.92
C ALA A 83 9.29 16.90 25.45
N ALA A 84 9.14 17.45 24.24
CA ALA A 84 10.02 18.48 23.70
C ALA A 84 9.97 19.77 24.54
N ALA A 85 8.77 20.21 24.94
CA ALA A 85 8.59 21.40 25.76
C ALA A 85 9.28 21.28 27.13
N MET A 86 9.47 20.07 27.65
CA MET A 86 10.20 19.84 28.90
C MET A 86 11.69 19.58 28.66
N ALA A 87 12.03 18.69 27.74
CA ALA A 87 13.40 18.23 27.52
C ALA A 87 14.29 19.32 26.92
N ILE A 88 13.77 20.17 26.04
CA ILE A 88 14.56 21.22 25.40
C ILE A 88 15.02 22.27 26.43
N PRO A 89 14.14 22.89 27.26
CA PRO A 89 14.60 23.82 28.29
C PRO A 89 15.58 23.19 29.28
N ILE A 90 15.30 21.96 29.74
CA ILE A 90 16.19 21.24 30.66
C ILE A 90 17.56 21.02 30.02
N GLY A 91 17.61 20.58 28.76
CA GLY A 91 18.86 20.38 28.03
C GLY A 91 19.67 21.67 27.86
N ILE A 92 19.01 22.80 27.58
CA ILE A 92 19.66 24.12 27.49
C ILE A 92 20.18 24.58 28.87
N MET A 93 19.48 24.28 29.96
CA MET A 93 19.96 24.61 31.31
C MET A 93 21.17 23.78 31.75
N MET A 94 21.37 22.61 31.15
CA MET A 94 22.48 21.69 31.44
C MET A 94 23.73 21.97 30.59
N SER A 95 23.62 22.77 29.54
CA SER A 95 24.74 23.20 28.68
C SER A 95 25.40 24.47 29.20
#